data_AF-A0A8T5ZQQ6-F1
#
_entry.id   AF-A0A8T5ZQQ6-F1
#
_cell.length_a   1.000
_cell.length_b   1.000
_cell.length_c   1.000
_cell.angle_alpha   90.00
_cell.angle_beta   90.00
_cell.angle_gamma   90.00
#
_symmetry.space_group_name_H-M   'P 1'
#
loop_
_entity.id
_entity.type
_entity.pdbx_description
1 polymer ?
#
loop_
_entity_poly.entity_id
_entity_poly.type
_entity_poly.pdbx_seq_one_letter_code
_entity_poly.pdbx_strand_id
1 'polypeptide(L)' 'NVNEQNEQAVGFYKKVGFKVTGRSEVDDLGKPYPLLNLAYVGA' A
#
# COMPACT_ATOMS: atom_id res chain seq x y z
N ASN A 1 -0.59 2.89 -4.78
CA ASN A 1 -0.36 1.47 -4.41
C ASN A 1 1.05 1.31 -3.89
N VAL A 2 1.26 0.56 -2.82
CA VAL A 2 2.57 0.24 -2.25
C VAL A 2 2.69 -1.28 -2.12
N ASN A 3 3.87 -1.85 -2.37
CA ASN A 3 4.08 -3.28 -2.11
C ASN A 3 3.94 -3.56 -0.60
N GLU A 4 3.09 -4.51 -0.23
CA GLU A 4 2.82 -4.90 1.17
C GLU A 4 4.09 -5.35 1.90
N GLN A 5 5.01 -5.97 1.17
CA GLN A 5 6.27 -6.47 1.71
C GLN A 5 7.27 -5.35 2.02
N ASN A 6 7.06 -4.13 1.50
CA ASN A 6 7.89 -2.98 1.83
C ASN A 6 7.39 -2.33 3.13
N GLU A 7 7.66 -2.99 4.26
CA GLU A 7 7.20 -2.55 5.58
C GLU A 7 7.66 -1.13 5.93
N GLN A 8 8.84 -0.71 5.45
CA GLN A 8 9.34 0.66 5.63
C GLN A 8 8.46 1.69 4.91
N ALA A 9 8.15 1.47 3.62
CA ALA A 9 7.29 2.35 2.86
C ALA A 9 5.86 2.37 3.44
N VAL A 10 5.32 1.20 3.81
CA VAL A 10 4.00 1.10 4.46
C VAL A 10 3.97 1.91 5.75
N GLY A 11 5.00 1.79 6.61
CA GLY A 11 5.13 2.56 7.84
C GLY A 11 5.23 4.06 7.59
N PHE A 12 5.97 4.48 6.57
CA PHE A 12 6.07 5.88 6.15
C PHE A 12 4.71 6.45 5.75
N TYR A 13 3.99 5.81 4.82
CA TYR A 13 2.70 6.33 4.35
C TYR A 13 1.63 6.36 5.46
N LYS A 14 1.62 5.35 6.35
CA LYS A 14 0.73 5.36 7.52
C LYS A 14 0.99 6.58 8.43
N LYS A 15 2.27 6.90 8.69
CA LYS A 15 2.65 8.09 9.48
C LYS A 15 2.29 9.41 8.80
N VAL A 16 2.39 9.46 7.47
CA VAL A 16 2.00 10.64 6.69
C VAL A 16 0.49 10.90 6.72
N GLY A 17 -0.32 9.91 7.11
CA GLY A 17 -1.79 10.04 7.17
C GLY A 17 -2.51 9.32 6.04
N PHE A 18 -1.85 8.39 5.35
CA PHE A 18 -2.52 7.46 4.45
C PHE A 18 -3.11 6.27 5.21
N LYS A 19 -4.26 5.77 4.76
CA LYS A 19 -4.86 4.52 5.22
C LYS A 19 -4.95 3.51 4.08
N VAL A 20 -4.84 2.23 4.45
CA VAL A 20 -5.09 1.13 3.51
C VAL A 20 -6.58 1.06 3.21
N THR A 21 -6.94 1.12 1.93
CA THR A 21 -8.31 1.04 1.43
C THR A 21 -8.58 -0.22 0.61
N GLY A 22 -7.53 -0.97 0.25
CA GLY A 22 -7.65 -2.21 -0.48
C GLY A 22 -6.34 -2.97 -0.56
N ARG A 23 -6.41 -4.22 -1.00
CA ARG A 23 -5.27 -5.10 -1.21
C ARG A 23 -5.48 -5.87 -2.52
N SER A 24 -4.45 -5.93 -3.33
CA SER A 24 -4.38 -6.75 -4.55
C SER A 24 -3.33 -7.83 -4.33
N GLU A 25 -3.65 -9.08 -4.65
CA GLU A 25 -2.72 -10.22 -4.46
C GLU A 25 -1.59 -10.22 -5.50
N VAL A 26 -1.83 -9.60 -6.64
CA VAL A 26 -0.90 -9.49 -7.76
C VAL A 26 -0.66 -8.02 -8.13
N ASP A 27 0.48 -7.76 -8.75
CA ASP A 27 0.77 -6.46 -9.37
C ASP A 27 0.08 -6.32 -10.74
N ASP A 28 0.25 -5.16 -11.37
CA ASP A 28 -0.32 -4.85 -12.69
C ASP A 28 0.21 -5.76 -13.83
N LEU A 29 1.27 -6.55 -13.57
CA LEU A 29 1.86 -7.52 -14.49
C LEU A 29 1.47 -8.98 -14.14
N GLY A 30 0.59 -9.19 -13.16
CA GLY A 30 0.15 -10.51 -12.71
C GLY A 30 1.18 -11.26 -11.86
N LYS A 31 2.24 -10.60 -11.38
CA LYS A 31 3.22 -11.21 -10.49
C LYS A 31 2.71 -11.24 -9.06
N PRO A 32 3.09 -12.24 -8.24
CA PRO A 32 2.63 -12.40 -6.86
C PRO A 32 3.34 -11.41 -5.91
N TYR A 33 3.22 -10.12 -6.20
CA TYR A 33 3.69 -9.03 -5.36
C TYR A 33 2.47 -8.28 -4.82
N PRO A 34 2.00 -8.63 -3.61
CA PRO A 34 0.79 -8.03 -3.07
C PRO A 34 0.94 -6.52 -2.95
N LEU A 35 -0.03 -5.78 -3.47
CA LEU A 35 -0.09 -4.33 -3.43
C LEU A 35 -1.16 -3.87 -2.45
N LEU A 36 -0.82 -2.91 -1.60
CA LEU A 36 -1.76 -2.16 -0.77
C LEU A 36 -2.19 -0.89 -1.51
N ASN A 37 -3.49 -0.72 -1.66
CA ASN A 37 -4.09 0.53 -2.10
C ASN A 37 -4.19 1.45 -0.89
N LEU A 38 -3.62 2.65 -1.02
CA LEU A 38 -3.58 3.63 0.04
C LEU A 38 -4.35 4.88 -0.40
N ALA A 39 -5.16 5.44 0.49
CA ALA A 39 -5.79 6.73 0.30
C ALA A 39 -5.32 7.69 1.40
N TYR A 40 -5.01 8.93 1.02
CA TYR A 40 -4.71 9.98 1.99
C TYR A 40 -6.00 10.37 2.71
N VAL A 41 -5.96 10.36 4.04
CA VAL A 41 -7.09 10.71 4.89
C VAL A 41 -6.74 11.81 5.89
N GLY A 42 -5.58 12.46 5.72
CA GLY A 42 -5.16 13.57 6.58
C GLY A 42 -6.13 14.74 6.43
N ALA A 43 -6.61 15.21 7.58
CA ALA A 43 -7.43 16.41 7.73
C ALA A 43 -6.59 17.68 7.56
#